data_AF-A0A2C6DC82-F1
#
_entry.id   AF-A0A2C6DC82-F1
#
_cell.length_a   1.000
_cell.length_b   1.000
_cell.length_c   1.000
_cell.angle_alpha   90.00
_cell.angle_beta   90.00
_cell.angle_gamma   90.00
#
_symmetry.space_group_name_H-M   'P 1'
#
loop_
_entity.id
_entity.type
_entity.pdbx_description
1 polymer ?
#
loop_
_entity_poly.entity_id
_entity_poly.type
_entity_poly.pdbx_seq_one_letter_code
_entity_poly.pdbx_strand_id
1 'polypeptide(L)'
;MTMNFRVKQVVLALALAGMTSGSVWAASTPSTSSVQGRVPVLSAPSNNAPQAVDFSGTYATPGQLSTGDTVVMTYNYTDLDGDADNSLTTVSWSYAPLGGGADVPITATNVPAPNSGGQGTSTITLPIGALGATAIKVTVQEYSATGDPISGNTITVTDTSLSTGPGGGGGGGTGVTPPGPVVIGGNITGGIFLQSASPAAGSGAVDYARTATNPLVGKTYVFRAWNDANSNGVWDVGETQVVPASIQWKLDGTNSTANGTSAVATLSNHSIAGATSDTYTIPVNSVSNSGATPGDQGFNLKVDFN
;
A
#
# COMPACT_ATOMS: atom_id res chain seq x y z
N MET A 1 26.70 24.53 -106.54
CA MET A 1 27.63 24.80 -105.42
C MET A 1 27.01 24.23 -104.16
N THR A 2 27.44 23.04 -103.74
CA THR A 2 26.92 22.31 -102.59
C THR A 2 27.51 22.90 -101.31
N MET A 3 26.73 23.69 -100.58
CA MET A 3 27.13 24.19 -99.26
C MET A 3 26.62 23.24 -98.16
N ASN A 4 27.56 22.55 -97.52
CA ASN A 4 27.35 21.63 -96.41
C ASN A 4 26.77 22.36 -95.19
N PHE A 5 25.49 22.15 -94.89
CA PHE A 5 24.76 22.73 -93.75
C PHE A 5 25.04 22.07 -92.38
N ARG A 6 26.15 21.35 -92.20
CA ARG A 6 26.42 20.58 -90.96
C ARG A 6 26.99 21.40 -89.80
N VAL A 7 27.56 22.59 -90.05
CA VAL A 7 28.15 23.43 -88.99
C VAL A 7 27.07 24.14 -88.16
N LYS A 8 25.92 24.51 -88.75
CA LYS A 8 24.85 25.25 -88.05
C LYS A 8 24.09 24.41 -87.01
N GLN A 9 23.97 23.10 -87.23
CA GLN A 9 23.28 22.20 -86.31
C GLN A 9 24.09 21.96 -85.02
N VAL A 10 25.42 21.85 -85.13
CA VAL A 10 26.31 21.64 -83.97
C VAL A 10 26.36 22.89 -83.09
N VAL A 11 26.41 24.09 -83.66
CA VAL A 11 26.43 25.35 -82.91
C VAL A 11 25.09 25.59 -82.20
N LEU A 12 23.96 25.29 -82.86
CA LEU A 12 22.64 25.42 -82.23
C LEU A 12 22.45 24.39 -81.10
N ALA A 13 22.94 23.15 -81.27
CA ALA A 13 22.92 22.13 -80.23
C ALA A 13 23.81 22.48 -79.03
N LEU A 14 24.99 23.08 -79.26
CA LEU A 14 25.88 23.55 -78.18
C LEU A 14 25.31 24.77 -77.45
N ALA A 15 24.63 25.67 -78.16
CA ALA A 15 23.93 26.82 -77.59
C ALA A 15 22.70 26.41 -76.77
N LEU A 16 21.95 25.37 -77.19
CA LEU A 16 20.83 24.84 -76.42
C LEU A 16 21.29 24.06 -75.17
N ALA A 17 22.39 23.30 -75.26
CA ALA A 17 22.93 22.54 -74.12
C ALA A 17 23.56 23.45 -73.04
N GLY A 18 24.14 24.59 -73.42
CA GLY A 18 24.71 25.58 -72.49
C GLY A 18 23.67 26.38 -71.70
N MET A 19 22.42 26.45 -72.18
CA MET A 19 21.32 27.17 -71.52
C MET A 19 20.52 26.31 -70.53
N THR A 20 20.74 24.99 -70.48
CA THR A 20 20.00 24.07 -69.61
C THR A 20 20.76 23.63 -68.35
N SER A 21 22.04 23.99 -68.21
CA SER A 21 22.81 23.77 -66.99
C SER A 21 22.61 24.93 -66.00
N GLY A 22 21.39 25.06 -65.48
CA GLY A 22 21.17 25.82 -64.26
C GLY A 22 21.76 25.05 -63.08
N SER A 23 22.60 25.69 -62.27
CA SER A 23 23.08 25.10 -61.01
C SER A 23 21.86 24.84 -60.12
N VAL A 24 21.51 23.57 -59.91
CA VAL A 24 20.52 23.20 -58.90
C VAL A 24 21.21 23.29 -57.55
N TRP A 25 20.95 24.35 -56.78
CA TRP A 25 21.50 24.50 -55.45
C TRP A 25 20.73 23.62 -54.49
N ALA A 26 21.36 22.54 -54.02
CA ALA A 26 20.90 21.76 -52.88
C ALA A 26 21.84 22.06 -51.71
N ALA A 27 21.38 22.85 -50.75
CA ALA A 27 22.08 23.11 -49.51
C ALA A 27 21.10 22.95 -48.35
N SER A 28 21.60 22.53 -47.19
CA SER A 28 20.86 22.50 -45.94
C SER A 28 21.63 23.30 -44.90
N THR A 29 20.91 23.95 -44.00
CA THR A 29 21.53 24.54 -42.82
C THR A 29 22.05 23.43 -41.90
N PRO A 30 23.00 23.72 -41.00
CA PRO A 30 23.28 22.82 -39.88
C PRO A 30 22.01 22.54 -39.06
N SER A 31 21.94 21.38 -38.41
CA SER A 31 20.84 21.04 -37.50
C SER A 31 20.81 21.98 -36.29
N THR A 32 19.61 22.39 -35.88
CA THR A 32 19.39 23.04 -34.58
C THR A 32 19.41 22.00 -33.45
N SER A 33 19.40 22.45 -32.20
CA SER A 33 19.07 21.60 -31.05
C SER A 33 17.64 21.03 -31.15
N SER A 34 17.26 20.16 -30.20
CA SER A 34 15.89 19.64 -30.11
C SER A 34 14.87 20.77 -30.01
N VAL A 35 13.72 20.57 -30.66
CA VAL A 35 12.56 21.45 -30.50
C VAL A 35 11.96 21.16 -29.14
N GLN A 36 11.90 22.18 -28.29
CA GLN A 36 11.35 22.06 -26.94
C GLN A 36 9.83 22.25 -26.97
N GLY A 37 9.14 21.35 -26.28
CA GLY A 37 7.74 21.47 -25.90
C GLY A 37 7.59 22.21 -24.57
N ARG A 38 6.50 21.91 -23.87
CA ARG A 38 6.11 22.47 -22.57
C ARG A 38 6.19 21.39 -21.51
N VAL A 39 6.53 21.83 -20.31
CA VAL A 39 6.67 20.96 -19.15
C VAL A 39 5.29 20.43 -18.72
N PRO A 40 5.14 19.12 -18.43
CA PRO A 40 3.90 18.58 -17.87
C PRO A 40 3.65 19.11 -16.47
N VAL A 41 2.37 19.35 -16.12
CA VAL A 41 1.97 19.88 -14.82
C VAL A 41 0.87 19.02 -14.20
N LEU A 42 1.02 18.71 -12.91
CA LEU A 42 -0.03 18.12 -12.08
C LEU A 42 -0.74 19.22 -11.29
N SER A 43 -2.04 19.12 -11.13
CA SER A 43 -2.82 20.08 -10.33
C SER A 43 -3.87 19.39 -9.46
N ALA A 44 -4.18 19.98 -8.31
CA ALA A 44 -5.18 19.45 -7.39
C ALA A 44 -6.59 19.67 -7.97
N PRO A 45 -7.40 18.61 -8.17
CA PRO A 45 -8.74 18.73 -8.73
C PRO A 45 -9.69 19.65 -7.94
N SER A 46 -9.49 19.78 -6.63
CA SER A 46 -10.36 20.53 -5.72
C SER A 46 -10.25 22.05 -5.89
N ASN A 47 -9.09 22.56 -6.28
CA ASN A 47 -8.82 24.00 -6.35
C ASN A 47 -8.02 24.43 -7.59
N ASN A 48 -7.64 23.49 -8.46
CA ASN A 48 -6.79 23.69 -9.64
C ASN A 48 -5.42 24.32 -9.32
N ALA A 49 -4.94 24.21 -8.08
CA ALA A 49 -3.60 24.67 -7.73
C ALA A 49 -2.58 23.85 -8.54
N PRO A 50 -1.64 24.49 -9.26
CA PRO A 50 -0.58 23.79 -9.96
C PRO A 50 0.39 23.18 -8.94
N GLN A 51 1.08 22.13 -9.36
CA GLN A 51 2.03 21.35 -8.55
C GLN A 51 1.37 20.81 -7.27
N ALA A 52 0.08 20.50 -7.31
CA ALA A 52 -0.67 20.07 -6.14
C ALA A 52 -1.45 18.78 -6.42
N VAL A 53 -1.85 18.10 -5.35
CA VAL A 53 -2.65 16.88 -5.37
C VAL A 53 -3.72 16.94 -4.27
N ASP A 54 -4.78 16.16 -4.44
CA ASP A 54 -5.80 15.93 -3.40
C ASP A 54 -5.66 14.54 -2.80
N PHE A 55 -6.06 14.43 -1.53
CA PHE A 55 -6.19 13.16 -0.84
C PHE A 55 -7.64 12.86 -0.46
N SER A 56 -7.98 11.58 -0.50
CA SER A 56 -9.23 11.02 0.00
C SER A 56 -9.00 9.57 0.42
N GLY A 57 -10.06 8.85 0.78
CA GLY A 57 -9.94 7.46 1.21
C GLY A 57 -11.24 6.87 1.72
N THR A 58 -11.19 5.57 2.03
CA THR A 58 -12.23 4.89 2.79
C THR A 58 -11.68 4.58 4.17
N TYR A 59 -12.36 5.10 5.20
CA TYR A 59 -11.94 5.00 6.59
C TYR A 59 -12.96 4.21 7.39
N ALA A 60 -12.52 3.15 8.07
CA ALA A 60 -13.36 2.34 8.93
C ALA A 60 -13.95 3.17 10.08
N THR A 61 -13.18 4.11 10.62
CA THR A 61 -13.60 5.04 11.66
C THR A 61 -13.51 6.48 11.16
N PRO A 62 -14.62 7.25 11.16
CA PRO A 62 -14.58 8.65 10.74
C PRO A 62 -13.57 9.47 11.54
N GLY A 63 -12.72 10.22 10.85
CA GLY A 63 -11.72 11.10 11.47
C GLY A 63 -10.49 10.39 12.03
N GLN A 64 -10.29 9.11 11.73
CA GLN A 64 -9.14 8.34 12.17
C GLN A 64 -8.62 7.45 11.04
N LEU A 65 -7.30 7.31 10.95
CA LEU A 65 -6.67 6.29 10.10
C LEU A 65 -6.52 4.99 10.86
N SER A 66 -6.85 3.88 10.21
CA SER A 66 -6.67 2.53 10.73
C SER A 66 -6.02 1.62 9.70
N THR A 67 -5.31 0.59 10.16
CA THR A 67 -4.71 -0.39 9.25
C THR A 67 -5.80 -1.07 8.43
N GLY A 68 -5.62 -1.19 7.12
CA GLY A 68 -6.65 -1.67 6.19
C GLY A 68 -7.48 -0.56 5.53
N ASP A 69 -7.43 0.68 6.03
CA ASP A 69 -8.04 1.82 5.34
C ASP A 69 -7.35 2.09 4.00
N THR A 70 -8.08 2.70 3.09
CA THR A 70 -7.54 3.12 1.80
C THR A 70 -7.25 4.61 1.80
N VAL A 71 -6.11 4.99 1.20
CA VAL A 71 -5.78 6.39 0.91
C VAL A 71 -5.58 6.53 -0.60
N VAL A 72 -6.21 7.54 -1.17
CA VAL A 72 -6.20 7.82 -2.61
C VAL A 72 -5.64 9.22 -2.83
N MET A 73 -4.55 9.32 -3.59
CA MET A 73 -4.06 10.56 -4.17
C MET A 73 -4.69 10.74 -5.54
N THR A 74 -5.18 11.95 -5.82
CA THR A 74 -5.83 12.32 -7.08
C THR A 74 -5.22 13.61 -7.62
N TYR A 75 -4.98 13.65 -8.93
CA TYR A 75 -4.47 14.83 -9.62
C TYR A 75 -5.08 14.99 -11.02
N ASN A 76 -5.12 16.22 -11.53
CA ASN A 76 -5.36 16.49 -12.94
C ASN A 76 -4.01 16.65 -13.66
N TYR A 77 -3.83 15.92 -14.75
CA TYR A 77 -2.63 16.00 -15.59
C TYR A 77 -2.86 17.00 -16.73
N THR A 78 -1.94 17.93 -16.92
CA THR A 78 -1.96 18.89 -18.03
C THR A 78 -0.66 18.83 -18.81
N ASP A 79 -0.77 18.51 -20.08
CA ASP A 79 0.28 18.66 -21.07
C ASP A 79 -0.28 19.39 -22.30
N LEU A 80 0.32 20.54 -22.63
CA LEU A 80 -0.21 21.43 -23.66
C LEU A 80 0.19 21.01 -25.08
N ASP A 81 1.09 20.04 -25.21
CA ASP A 81 1.54 19.52 -26.50
C ASP A 81 0.84 18.18 -26.84
N GLY A 82 0.10 17.62 -25.86
CA GLY A 82 -0.77 16.48 -26.03
C GLY A 82 -0.13 15.15 -25.64
N ASP A 83 1.00 15.19 -24.93
CA ASP A 83 1.66 14.00 -24.44
C ASP A 83 0.81 13.27 -23.38
N ALA A 84 1.00 11.95 -23.27
CA ALA A 84 0.28 11.14 -22.30
C ALA A 84 0.95 11.19 -20.91
N ASP A 85 0.16 11.00 -19.86
CA ASP A 85 0.66 10.97 -18.49
C ASP A 85 1.49 9.70 -18.21
N ASN A 86 2.64 9.87 -17.59
CA ASN A 86 3.48 8.79 -17.10
C ASN A 86 4.00 9.05 -15.66
N SER A 87 3.41 10.02 -14.97
CA SER A 87 3.81 10.47 -13.62
C SER A 87 3.76 9.34 -12.59
N LEU A 88 2.85 8.37 -12.75
CA LEU A 88 2.70 7.25 -11.81
C LEU A 88 3.85 6.24 -11.80
N THR A 89 4.77 6.30 -12.76
CA THR A 89 6.03 5.53 -12.69
C THR A 89 7.02 6.07 -11.67
N THR A 90 6.76 7.29 -11.18
CA THR A 90 7.62 8.02 -10.24
C THR A 90 7.03 8.11 -8.83
N VAL A 91 5.78 7.66 -8.65
CA VAL A 91 5.08 7.74 -7.37
C VAL A 91 5.68 6.78 -6.36
N SER A 92 6.03 7.31 -5.19
CA SER A 92 6.52 6.54 -4.07
C SER A 92 5.75 6.92 -2.80
N TRP A 93 5.01 5.95 -2.26
CA TRP A 93 4.32 6.09 -0.98
C TRP A 93 5.15 5.52 0.16
N SER A 94 5.06 6.14 1.32
CA SER A 94 5.71 5.65 2.54
C SER A 94 4.99 6.12 3.81
N TYR A 95 5.38 5.56 4.96
CA TYR A 95 4.95 6.04 6.27
C TYR A 95 6.16 6.23 7.19
N ALA A 96 6.02 7.16 8.14
CA ALA A 96 7.00 7.32 9.21
C ALA A 96 6.74 6.29 10.32
N PRO A 97 7.68 5.37 10.62
CA PRO A 97 7.45 4.34 11.63
C PRO A 97 7.34 4.93 13.04
N LEU A 98 6.54 4.28 13.88
CA LEU A 98 6.45 4.60 15.31
C LEU A 98 7.83 4.43 15.96
N GLY A 99 8.27 5.45 16.73
CA GLY A 99 9.60 5.45 17.35
C GLY A 99 10.72 6.05 16.47
N GLY A 100 10.40 6.48 15.25
CA GLY A 100 11.34 7.09 14.32
C GLY A 100 12.13 6.07 13.50
N GLY A 101 12.93 6.56 12.56
CA GLY A 101 13.68 5.73 11.61
C GLY A 101 13.52 6.20 10.17
N ALA A 102 13.98 5.38 9.23
CA ALA A 102 13.74 5.61 7.81
C ALA A 102 12.28 5.34 7.47
N ASP A 103 11.75 6.12 6.53
CA ASP A 103 10.39 5.91 6.02
C ASP A 103 10.26 4.54 5.37
N VAL A 104 9.15 3.86 5.64
CA VAL A 104 8.90 2.50 5.15
C VAL A 104 7.97 2.57 3.93
N PRO A 105 8.32 1.96 2.78
CA PRO A 105 7.53 2.06 1.56
C PRO A 105 6.18 1.32 1.66
N ILE A 106 5.17 1.86 0.98
CA ILE A 106 3.85 1.24 0.82
C ILE A 106 3.64 0.95 -0.67
N THR A 107 3.19 -0.26 -1.00
CA THR A 107 2.84 -0.60 -2.38
C THR A 107 1.53 0.08 -2.77
N ALA A 108 1.52 0.73 -3.93
CA ALA A 108 0.35 1.42 -4.46
C ALA A 108 -0.18 0.75 -5.73
N THR A 109 -1.47 0.94 -5.98
CA THR A 109 -2.13 0.66 -7.26
C THR A 109 -2.34 1.99 -7.98
N ASN A 110 -1.87 2.06 -9.23
CA ASN A 110 -1.73 3.30 -9.97
C ASN A 110 -2.57 3.25 -11.26
N VAL A 111 -3.34 4.30 -11.52
CA VAL A 111 -4.11 4.48 -12.76
C VAL A 111 -3.81 5.87 -13.34
N PRO A 112 -3.03 5.96 -14.45
CA PRO A 112 -2.59 7.25 -14.99
C PRO A 112 -3.76 8.02 -15.57
N ALA A 113 -3.60 9.34 -15.75
CA ALA A 113 -4.59 10.12 -16.47
C ALA A 113 -4.70 9.61 -17.92
N PRO A 114 -5.91 9.37 -18.44
CA PRO A 114 -6.09 8.79 -19.77
C PRO A 114 -5.63 9.72 -20.90
N ASN A 115 -5.59 11.04 -20.66
CA ASN A 115 -5.20 12.07 -21.60
C ASN A 115 -4.84 13.37 -20.85
N SER A 116 -4.23 14.32 -21.55
CA SER A 116 -4.11 15.70 -21.07
C SER A 116 -5.49 16.29 -20.75
N GLY A 117 -5.61 16.92 -19.57
CA GLY A 117 -6.85 17.39 -18.96
C GLY A 117 -7.63 16.30 -18.21
N GLY A 118 -7.16 15.05 -18.24
CA GLY A 118 -7.72 13.93 -17.49
C GLY A 118 -7.20 13.83 -16.06
N GLN A 119 -7.80 12.92 -15.30
CA GLN A 119 -7.46 12.68 -13.90
C GLN A 119 -6.73 11.35 -13.73
N GLY A 120 -5.63 11.37 -12.98
CA GLY A 120 -4.91 10.19 -12.53
C GLY A 120 -5.11 9.92 -11.03
N THR A 121 -4.95 8.66 -10.62
CA THR A 121 -5.11 8.23 -9.24
C THR A 121 -4.01 7.27 -8.80
N SER A 122 -3.57 7.39 -7.55
CA SER A 122 -2.71 6.43 -6.87
C SER A 122 -3.33 6.03 -5.53
N THR A 123 -3.52 4.73 -5.31
CA THR A 123 -4.22 4.20 -4.15
C THR A 123 -3.34 3.26 -3.35
N ILE A 124 -3.29 3.45 -2.03
CA ILE A 124 -2.66 2.53 -1.09
C ILE A 124 -3.70 1.95 -0.13
N THR A 125 -3.39 0.79 0.45
CA THR A 125 -4.05 0.26 1.64
C THR A 125 -3.06 0.35 2.79
N LEU A 126 -3.46 0.94 3.92
CA LEU A 126 -2.58 1.14 5.06
C LEU A 126 -2.13 -0.21 5.62
N PRO A 127 -0.84 -0.55 5.55
CA PRO A 127 -0.36 -1.83 6.02
C PRO A 127 -0.33 -1.85 7.55
N ILE A 128 -0.36 -3.05 8.13
CA ILE A 128 -0.23 -3.23 9.59
C ILE A 128 1.07 -2.63 10.15
N GLY A 129 2.14 -2.62 9.35
CA GLY A 129 3.41 -2.00 9.73
C GLY A 129 3.32 -0.48 9.93
N ALA A 130 2.28 0.17 9.39
CA ALA A 130 2.00 1.58 9.60
C ALA A 130 1.32 1.85 10.95
N LEU A 131 1.03 0.83 11.76
CA LEU A 131 0.45 1.01 13.09
C LEU A 131 1.30 2.00 13.92
N GLY A 132 0.64 3.02 14.47
CA GLY A 132 1.27 4.10 15.22
C GLY A 132 1.98 5.16 14.37
N ALA A 133 2.02 5.02 13.04
CA ALA A 133 2.57 6.04 12.16
C ALA A 133 1.79 7.35 12.29
N THR A 134 2.50 8.45 12.47
CA THR A 134 1.89 9.77 12.64
C THR A 134 1.65 10.48 11.31
N ALA A 135 2.33 10.07 10.24
CA ALA A 135 2.23 10.69 8.93
C ALA A 135 2.33 9.64 7.82
N ILE A 136 1.47 9.81 6.81
CA ILE A 136 1.53 9.10 5.53
C ILE A 136 2.12 10.07 4.51
N LYS A 137 3.06 9.59 3.71
CA LYS A 137 3.90 10.38 2.82
C LYS A 137 3.76 9.91 1.39
N VAL A 138 3.89 10.84 0.45
CA VAL A 138 3.98 10.52 -0.96
C VAL A 138 4.89 11.52 -1.66
N THR A 139 5.70 11.00 -2.59
CA THR A 139 6.44 11.81 -3.56
C THR A 139 5.99 11.42 -4.95
N VAL A 140 5.75 12.42 -5.81
CA VAL A 140 5.44 12.22 -7.23
C VAL A 140 6.19 13.25 -8.06
N GLN A 141 6.75 12.82 -9.18
CA GLN A 141 7.38 13.68 -10.16
C GLN A 141 6.42 13.86 -11.35
N GLU A 142 6.17 15.11 -11.73
CA GLU A 142 5.43 15.42 -12.96
C GLU A 142 6.21 14.81 -14.14
N TYR A 143 5.60 13.88 -14.89
CA TYR A 143 6.29 13.10 -15.93
C TYR A 143 5.36 12.80 -17.11
N SER A 144 5.80 13.15 -18.32
CA SER A 144 5.11 12.80 -19.56
C SER A 144 5.68 11.51 -20.14
N ALA A 145 4.90 10.83 -20.99
CA ALA A 145 5.34 9.63 -21.70
C ALA A 145 6.34 9.96 -22.83
N THR A 146 6.19 11.14 -23.42
CA THR A 146 6.96 11.67 -24.54
C THR A 146 7.21 13.16 -24.34
N GLY A 147 8.05 13.76 -25.17
CA GLY A 147 8.34 15.19 -25.13
C GLY A 147 9.73 15.53 -24.60
N ASP A 148 10.14 16.76 -24.87
CA ASP A 148 11.38 17.38 -24.37
C ASP A 148 11.01 18.81 -23.96
N PRO A 149 10.87 19.12 -22.66
CA PRO A 149 11.26 18.30 -21.51
C PRO A 149 10.22 17.23 -21.11
N ILE A 150 10.70 16.05 -20.68
CA ILE A 150 9.85 14.91 -20.27
C ILE A 150 9.34 15.00 -18.81
N SER A 151 9.92 15.88 -18.01
CA SER A 151 9.66 15.95 -16.56
C SER A 151 9.52 17.38 -16.06
N GLY A 152 8.58 17.59 -15.14
CA GLY A 152 8.36 18.87 -14.45
C GLY A 152 8.91 18.91 -13.03
N ASN A 153 8.09 19.30 -12.08
CA ASN A 153 8.45 19.44 -10.66
C ASN A 153 8.24 18.14 -9.88
N THR A 154 8.98 18.01 -8.78
CA THR A 154 8.69 16.99 -7.78
C THR A 154 7.73 17.56 -6.72
N ILE A 155 6.61 16.90 -6.51
CA ILE A 155 5.67 17.17 -5.43
C ILE A 155 6.02 16.23 -4.28
N THR A 156 6.40 16.81 -3.14
CA THR A 156 6.73 16.07 -1.91
C THR A 156 5.72 16.41 -0.83
N VAL A 157 4.95 15.40 -0.42
CA VAL A 157 3.97 15.48 0.67
C VAL A 157 4.52 14.72 1.87
N THR A 158 4.76 15.45 2.96
CA THR A 158 5.31 14.87 4.19
C THR A 158 4.22 14.35 5.13
N ASP A 159 2.98 14.78 4.94
CA ASP A 159 1.80 14.29 5.64
C ASP A 159 0.53 14.57 4.82
N THR A 160 -0.20 13.51 4.43
CA THR A 160 -1.44 13.60 3.65
C THR A 160 -2.61 14.24 4.41
N SER A 161 -2.50 14.43 5.71
CA SER A 161 -3.51 15.13 6.51
C SER A 161 -3.40 16.67 6.43
N LEU A 162 -2.33 17.18 5.81
CA LEU A 162 -2.09 18.61 5.66
C LEU A 162 -2.54 19.11 4.28
N SER A 163 -3.16 20.29 4.27
CA SER A 163 -3.59 20.99 3.05
C SER A 163 -2.59 22.04 2.57
N THR A 164 -1.47 22.22 3.28
CA THR A 164 -0.42 23.16 2.87
C THR A 164 0.18 22.72 1.53
N GLY A 165 0.59 23.68 0.71
CA GLY A 165 1.23 23.37 -0.57
C GLY A 165 2.51 22.54 -0.43
N PRO A 166 3.03 21.98 -1.53
CA PRO A 166 4.31 21.29 -1.54
C PRO A 166 5.42 22.17 -0.96
N GLY A 167 6.28 21.59 -0.11
CA GLY A 167 7.27 22.32 0.70
C GLY A 167 6.73 22.86 2.04
N GLY A 168 5.42 22.98 2.19
CA GLY A 168 4.71 23.21 3.47
C GLY A 168 4.22 21.91 4.13
N GLY A 169 4.43 20.76 3.50
CA GLY A 169 4.23 19.43 4.05
C GLY A 169 2.97 18.68 3.60
N GLY A 170 2.03 19.37 2.95
CA GLY A 170 0.79 18.79 2.43
C GLY A 170 0.74 18.69 0.91
N GLY A 171 -0.43 18.31 0.38
CA GLY A 171 -0.68 18.17 -1.07
C GLY A 171 -1.03 19.47 -1.78
N GLY A 172 -1.35 20.56 -1.08
CA GLY A 172 -1.80 21.83 -1.65
C GLY A 172 -3.26 21.87 -2.13
N GLY A 173 -3.91 20.71 -2.25
CA GLY A 173 -5.35 20.58 -2.42
C GLY A 173 -6.15 20.76 -1.12
N THR A 174 -7.48 20.80 -1.22
CA THR A 174 -8.36 20.80 -0.04
C THR A 174 -8.74 19.39 0.43
N GLY A 175 -8.56 18.37 -0.42
CA GLY A 175 -8.72 16.97 -0.04
C GLY A 175 -7.55 16.53 0.84
N VAL A 176 -7.85 16.10 2.06
CA VAL A 176 -6.88 15.61 3.06
C VAL A 176 -7.35 14.29 3.67
N THR A 177 -6.42 13.52 4.20
CA THR A 177 -6.75 12.35 5.03
C THR A 177 -7.00 12.76 6.49
N PRO A 178 -7.66 11.90 7.29
CA PRO A 178 -7.60 12.04 8.74
C PRO A 178 -6.14 12.10 9.24
N PRO A 179 -5.88 12.84 10.33
CA PRO A 179 -4.55 12.88 10.93
C PRO A 179 -4.22 11.54 11.60
N GLY A 180 -2.93 11.23 11.72
CA GLY A 180 -2.44 10.12 12.52
C GLY A 180 -2.66 10.33 14.03
N PRO A 181 -2.35 9.31 14.87
CA PRO A 181 -1.69 8.07 14.49
C PRO A 181 -2.62 7.07 13.79
N VAL A 182 -2.05 6.23 12.93
CA VAL A 182 -2.75 5.05 12.41
C VAL A 182 -3.00 4.08 13.55
N VAL A 183 -4.26 3.67 13.76
CA VAL A 183 -4.64 2.71 14.79
C VAL A 183 -4.89 1.31 14.22
N ILE A 184 -5.11 0.35 15.11
CA ILE A 184 -5.49 -1.01 14.72
C ILE A 184 -6.85 -0.96 14.01
N GLY A 185 -6.93 -1.53 12.81
CA GLY A 185 -8.18 -1.70 12.07
C GLY A 185 -8.99 -2.91 12.55
N GLY A 186 -10.26 -2.98 12.14
CA GLY A 186 -11.23 -3.96 12.62
C GLY A 186 -11.02 -5.41 12.20
N ASN A 187 -10.01 -5.72 11.38
CA ASN A 187 -9.78 -7.05 10.83
C ASN A 187 -8.73 -7.85 11.62
N ILE A 188 -8.51 -7.54 12.89
CA ILE A 188 -7.62 -8.36 13.72
C ILE A 188 -8.40 -9.53 14.32
N THR A 189 -7.89 -10.72 14.07
CA THR A 189 -8.40 -11.95 14.66
C THR A 189 -7.29 -12.64 15.44
N GLY A 190 -7.65 -13.51 16.38
CA GLY A 190 -6.69 -14.26 17.19
C GLY A 190 -7.02 -15.74 17.23
N GLY A 191 -6.02 -16.60 17.34
CA GLY A 191 -6.15 -18.05 17.35
C GLY A 191 -5.24 -18.70 18.39
N ILE A 192 -5.57 -19.94 18.76
CA ILE A 192 -4.84 -20.72 19.76
C ILE A 192 -4.27 -21.95 19.08
N PHE A 193 -2.95 -22.08 19.08
CA PHE A 193 -2.24 -23.13 18.36
C PHE A 193 -1.35 -23.94 19.30
N LEU A 194 -1.13 -25.21 18.99
CA LEU A 194 -0.16 -26.01 19.73
C LEU A 194 1.26 -25.51 19.43
N GLN A 195 2.07 -25.21 20.46
CA GLN A 195 3.41 -24.64 20.26
C GLN A 195 4.31 -25.52 19.39
N SER A 196 4.25 -26.84 19.58
CA SER A 196 5.05 -27.81 18.83
C SER A 196 4.65 -27.94 17.35
N ALA A 197 3.52 -27.36 16.95
CA ALA A 197 3.12 -27.31 15.55
C ALA A 197 3.81 -26.16 14.77
N SER A 198 4.58 -25.31 15.46
CA SER A 198 5.28 -24.16 14.87
C SER A 198 4.38 -23.31 13.97
N PRO A 199 3.28 -22.75 14.51
CA PRO A 199 2.25 -22.08 13.73
C PRO A 199 2.80 -20.82 13.04
N ALA A 200 2.48 -20.69 11.76
CA ALA A 200 2.76 -19.54 10.92
C ALA A 200 1.63 -19.35 9.90
N ALA A 201 1.59 -18.20 9.25
CA ALA A 201 0.71 -17.89 8.13
C ALA A 201 0.71 -19.02 7.09
N GLY A 202 -0.46 -19.63 6.84
CA GLY A 202 -0.63 -20.73 5.89
C GLY A 202 0.00 -22.07 6.28
N SER A 203 0.47 -22.24 7.52
CA SER A 203 1.09 -23.50 7.98
C SER A 203 0.13 -24.69 8.05
N GLY A 204 -1.18 -24.44 8.04
CA GLY A 204 -2.20 -25.48 8.27
C GLY A 204 -2.25 -25.99 9.73
N ALA A 205 -1.59 -25.28 10.66
CA ALA A 205 -1.67 -25.60 12.07
C ALA A 205 -3.13 -25.53 12.57
N VAL A 206 -3.53 -26.48 13.42
CA VAL A 206 -4.88 -26.53 13.99
C VAL A 206 -5.09 -25.35 14.93
N ASP A 207 -6.11 -24.55 14.65
CA ASP A 207 -6.61 -23.54 15.56
C ASP A 207 -7.63 -24.14 16.53
N TYR A 208 -7.22 -24.28 17.79
CA TYR A 208 -8.03 -24.83 18.87
C TYR A 208 -9.15 -23.87 19.31
N ALA A 209 -9.07 -22.57 18.97
CA ALA A 209 -10.14 -21.62 19.29
C ALA A 209 -11.36 -21.75 18.36
N ARG A 210 -11.19 -22.37 17.18
CA ARG A 210 -12.20 -22.45 16.13
C ARG A 210 -12.54 -23.89 15.68
N THR A 211 -11.93 -24.89 16.30
CA THR A 211 -12.19 -26.30 15.99
C THR A 211 -12.78 -27.04 17.19
N ALA A 212 -13.41 -28.18 16.95
CA ALA A 212 -13.88 -29.08 18.01
C ALA A 212 -12.74 -29.91 18.64
N THR A 213 -11.48 -29.58 18.33
CA THR A 213 -10.31 -30.31 18.84
C THR A 213 -10.02 -29.84 20.26
N ASN A 214 -9.99 -30.76 21.22
CA ASN A 214 -9.76 -30.41 22.61
C ASN A 214 -8.27 -30.18 22.90
N PRO A 215 -7.91 -29.11 23.62
CA PRO A 215 -6.56 -28.95 24.12
C PRO A 215 -6.26 -29.98 25.23
N LEU A 216 -4.98 -30.29 25.44
CA LEU A 216 -4.51 -31.33 26.34
C LEU A 216 -3.70 -30.76 27.51
N VAL A 217 -3.95 -31.30 28.70
CA VAL A 217 -3.15 -31.01 29.89
C VAL A 217 -1.67 -31.35 29.66
N GLY A 218 -0.79 -30.50 30.18
CA GLY A 218 0.66 -30.63 30.07
C GLY A 218 1.23 -30.22 28.72
N LYS A 219 0.39 -29.74 27.79
CA LYS A 219 0.84 -29.16 26.52
C LYS A 219 0.88 -27.65 26.60
N THR A 220 1.79 -27.07 25.81
CA THR A 220 1.95 -25.63 25.67
C THR A 220 1.30 -25.15 24.39
N TYR A 221 0.46 -24.15 24.54
CA TYR A 221 -0.25 -23.46 23.46
C TYR A 221 0.30 -22.06 23.29
N VAL A 222 0.20 -21.56 22.07
CA VAL A 222 0.58 -20.19 21.71
C VAL A 222 -0.62 -19.46 21.15
N PHE A 223 -0.79 -18.21 21.59
CA PHE A 223 -1.71 -17.26 21.03
C PHE A 223 -1.03 -16.51 19.88
N ARG A 224 -1.74 -16.36 18.77
CA ARG A 224 -1.30 -15.53 17.64
C ARG A 224 -2.46 -14.65 17.23
N ALA A 225 -2.22 -13.36 17.10
CA ALA A 225 -3.11 -12.44 16.43
C ALA A 225 -2.57 -12.16 15.02
N TRP A 226 -3.45 -11.92 14.06
CA TRP A 226 -3.07 -11.54 12.70
C TRP A 226 -4.12 -10.65 12.07
N ASN A 227 -3.72 -9.96 11.01
CA ASN A 227 -4.65 -9.25 10.13
C ASN A 227 -5.35 -10.27 9.23
N ASP A 228 -6.61 -10.54 9.54
CA ASP A 228 -7.53 -11.43 8.81
C ASP A 228 -8.10 -10.68 7.61
N ALA A 229 -7.29 -10.59 6.56
CA ALA A 229 -7.51 -9.69 5.43
C ALA A 229 -8.77 -10.06 4.63
N ASN A 230 -9.18 -11.33 4.68
CA ASN A 230 -10.37 -11.83 4.02
C ASN A 230 -11.54 -12.13 4.99
N SER A 231 -11.35 -11.86 6.29
CA SER A 231 -12.35 -12.04 7.35
C SER A 231 -12.88 -13.48 7.48
N ASN A 232 -12.05 -14.48 7.19
CA ASN A 232 -12.44 -15.89 7.28
C ASN A 232 -12.05 -16.56 8.63
N GLY A 233 -11.31 -15.85 9.48
CA GLY A 233 -10.85 -16.33 10.79
C GLY A 233 -9.73 -17.38 10.73
N VAL A 234 -9.10 -17.58 9.58
CA VAL A 234 -7.99 -18.51 9.34
C VAL A 234 -6.71 -17.70 9.14
N TRP A 235 -5.57 -18.21 9.60
CA TRP A 235 -4.29 -17.54 9.35
C TRP A 235 -3.70 -17.99 8.01
N ASP A 236 -4.05 -17.27 6.94
CA ASP A 236 -3.73 -17.62 5.56
C ASP A 236 -2.32 -17.19 5.12
N VAL A 237 -1.84 -17.75 4.01
CA VAL A 237 -0.55 -17.32 3.41
C VAL A 237 -0.64 -15.83 3.05
N GLY A 238 0.37 -15.07 3.51
CA GLY A 238 0.47 -13.63 3.24
C GLY A 238 -0.17 -12.75 4.31
N GLU A 239 -0.85 -13.33 5.30
CA GLU A 239 -1.39 -12.57 6.43
C GLU A 239 -0.33 -12.34 7.51
N THR A 240 -0.21 -11.08 7.91
CA THR A 240 0.84 -10.64 8.83
C THR A 240 0.40 -10.83 10.28
N GLN A 241 1.29 -11.44 11.08
CA GLN A 241 1.11 -11.56 12.52
C GLN A 241 1.12 -10.18 13.20
N VAL A 242 0.25 -10.01 14.20
CA VAL A 242 0.20 -8.86 15.11
C VAL A 242 0.64 -9.30 16.50
N VAL A 243 1.40 -8.43 17.17
CA VAL A 243 1.76 -8.60 18.58
C VAL A 243 0.84 -7.71 19.40
N PRO A 244 -0.11 -8.28 20.18
CA PRO A 244 -0.96 -7.48 21.06
C PRO A 244 -0.14 -6.77 22.14
N ALA A 245 -0.61 -5.59 22.57
CA ALA A 245 -0.06 -4.88 23.71
C ALA A 245 -0.37 -5.58 25.05
N SER A 246 -1.47 -6.33 25.11
CA SER A 246 -1.85 -7.13 26.28
C SER A 246 -2.47 -8.46 25.89
N ILE A 247 -2.21 -9.49 26.71
CA ILE A 247 -2.75 -10.84 26.56
C ILE A 247 -3.20 -11.32 27.94
N GLN A 248 -4.33 -12.00 28.01
CA GLN A 248 -4.81 -12.70 29.21
C GLN A 248 -5.49 -14.00 28.83
N TRP A 249 -4.93 -15.13 29.25
CA TRP A 249 -5.56 -16.44 29.10
C TRP A 249 -6.70 -16.61 30.11
N LYS A 250 -7.79 -17.23 29.68
CA LYS A 250 -8.99 -17.43 30.48
C LYS A 250 -9.58 -18.82 30.30
N LEU A 251 -10.32 -19.25 31.31
CA LEU A 251 -11.16 -20.44 31.28
C LEU A 251 -12.63 -20.05 31.19
N ASP A 252 -13.37 -20.78 30.36
CA ASP A 252 -14.81 -20.63 30.17
C ASP A 252 -15.51 -22.00 30.17
N GLY A 253 -16.80 -22.00 30.48
CA GLY A 253 -17.66 -23.18 30.37
C GLY A 253 -17.80 -23.97 31.66
N THR A 254 -18.34 -25.17 31.52
CA THR A 254 -18.69 -26.05 32.64
C THR A 254 -17.90 -27.32 32.53
N ASN A 255 -17.15 -27.68 33.57
CA ASN A 255 -16.45 -28.95 33.59
C ASN A 255 -17.45 -30.12 33.72
N SER A 256 -17.14 -31.23 33.06
CA SER A 256 -17.84 -32.48 33.31
C SER A 256 -17.35 -33.11 34.61
N THR A 257 -18.23 -33.80 35.34
CA THR A 257 -17.81 -34.64 36.46
C THR A 257 -16.80 -35.67 35.97
N ALA A 258 -15.53 -35.53 36.35
CA ALA A 258 -14.58 -36.63 36.26
C ALA A 258 -15.14 -37.80 37.08
N ASN A 259 -15.04 -39.03 36.55
CA ASN A 259 -15.61 -40.24 37.16
C ASN A 259 -15.30 -40.28 38.68
N GLY A 260 -16.30 -39.97 39.54
CA GLY A 260 -16.12 -39.72 40.97
C GLY A 260 -16.93 -38.53 41.53
N THR A 261 -16.73 -38.21 42.81
CA THR A 261 -17.51 -37.22 43.61
C THR A 261 -17.15 -35.75 43.34
N SER A 262 -16.51 -35.43 42.20
CA SER A 262 -16.13 -34.04 41.91
C SER A 262 -17.38 -33.21 41.61
N ALA A 263 -17.51 -32.06 42.28
CA ALA A 263 -18.60 -31.13 42.01
C ALA A 263 -18.42 -30.46 40.63
N VAL A 264 -19.53 -30.27 39.93
CA VAL A 264 -19.57 -29.47 38.69
C VAL A 264 -19.30 -28.01 39.04
N ALA A 265 -18.38 -27.39 38.32
CA ALA A 265 -18.05 -25.98 38.39
C ALA A 265 -18.28 -25.33 37.03
N THR A 266 -18.78 -24.09 37.05
CA THR A 266 -18.92 -23.25 35.85
C THR A 266 -18.03 -22.04 36.02
N LEU A 267 -17.16 -21.81 35.05
CA LEU A 267 -16.32 -20.63 34.96
C LEU A 267 -16.82 -19.76 33.82
N SER A 268 -16.88 -18.45 34.06
CA SER A 268 -17.19 -17.46 33.03
C SER A 268 -16.14 -16.37 33.06
N ASN A 269 -15.45 -16.15 31.93
CA ASN A 269 -14.37 -15.19 31.79
C ASN A 269 -13.30 -15.31 32.89
N HIS A 270 -13.03 -16.53 33.38
CA HIS A 270 -12.15 -16.71 34.53
C HIS A 270 -10.69 -16.50 34.13
N SER A 271 -10.10 -15.38 34.55
CA SER A 271 -8.70 -15.07 34.30
C SER A 271 -7.77 -16.05 35.00
N ILE A 272 -6.90 -16.69 34.24
CA ILE A 272 -5.82 -17.50 34.80
C ILE A 272 -4.72 -16.55 35.30
N ALA A 273 -4.53 -16.50 36.62
CA ALA A 273 -3.57 -15.61 37.24
C ALA A 273 -2.14 -15.81 36.68
N GLY A 274 -1.52 -14.71 36.23
CA GLY A 274 -0.16 -14.70 35.69
C GLY A 274 -0.01 -15.22 34.25
N ALA A 275 -1.08 -15.74 33.64
CA ALA A 275 -1.04 -16.18 32.24
C ALA A 275 -1.28 -14.99 31.30
N THR A 276 -0.28 -14.12 31.20
CA THR A 276 -0.33 -12.88 30.40
C THR A 276 0.66 -12.87 29.22
N SER A 277 1.38 -13.96 29.00
CA SER A 277 2.25 -14.14 27.83
C SER A 277 1.49 -14.71 26.63
N ASP A 278 2.08 -14.63 25.45
CA ASP A 278 1.59 -15.29 24.23
C ASP A 278 1.64 -16.83 24.30
N THR A 279 2.25 -17.39 25.34
CA THR A 279 2.29 -18.84 25.58
C THR A 279 1.60 -19.20 26.88
N TYR A 280 0.97 -20.38 26.90
CA TYR A 280 0.36 -20.94 28.10
C TYR A 280 0.47 -22.47 28.11
N THR A 281 1.06 -23.01 29.17
CA THR A 281 1.08 -24.46 29.42
C THR A 281 -0.10 -24.80 30.29
N ILE A 282 -0.99 -25.67 29.80
CA ILE A 282 -2.12 -26.13 30.59
C ILE A 282 -1.57 -26.97 31.75
N PRO A 283 -1.71 -26.53 33.00
CA PRO A 283 -1.17 -27.21 34.16
C PRO A 283 -1.83 -28.57 34.39
N VAL A 284 -1.09 -29.49 35.00
CA VAL A 284 -1.70 -30.67 35.62
C VAL A 284 -2.62 -30.25 36.77
N ASN A 285 -3.64 -31.05 37.07
CA ASN A 285 -4.73 -30.65 37.97
C ASN A 285 -4.23 -30.15 39.34
N SER A 286 -3.16 -30.75 39.89
CA SER A 286 -2.60 -30.39 41.19
C SER A 286 -1.94 -29.00 41.24
N VAL A 287 -1.69 -28.36 40.11
CA VAL A 287 -1.06 -27.04 40.01
C VAL A 287 -1.93 -26.01 39.28
N SER A 288 -3.18 -26.37 38.98
CA SER A 288 -4.16 -25.47 38.37
C SER A 288 -4.62 -24.39 39.35
N ASN A 289 -4.86 -23.20 38.82
CA ASN A 289 -5.42 -22.06 39.56
C ASN A 289 -6.93 -21.86 39.31
N SER A 290 -7.60 -22.79 38.63
CA SER A 290 -9.05 -22.71 38.32
C SER A 290 -9.95 -22.78 39.55
N GLY A 291 -9.44 -23.29 40.67
CA GLY A 291 -10.22 -23.56 41.88
C GLY A 291 -11.13 -24.80 41.80
N ALA A 292 -11.13 -25.53 40.68
CA ALA A 292 -11.90 -26.76 40.50
C ALA A 292 -11.05 -28.00 40.81
N THR A 293 -11.66 -29.06 41.37
CA THR A 293 -10.97 -30.32 41.68
C THR A 293 -10.31 -30.98 40.45
N PRO A 294 -10.92 -30.98 39.25
CA PRO A 294 -10.27 -31.45 38.03
C PRO A 294 -9.22 -30.49 37.45
N GLY A 295 -8.89 -29.39 38.15
CA GLY A 295 -8.08 -28.31 37.57
C GLY A 295 -8.76 -27.71 36.34
N ASP A 296 -7.97 -27.42 35.30
CA ASP A 296 -8.45 -26.80 34.06
C ASP A 296 -9.20 -27.79 33.15
N GLN A 297 -9.19 -29.08 33.49
CA GLN A 297 -9.83 -30.11 32.66
C GLN A 297 -11.35 -29.91 32.58
N GLY A 298 -11.86 -29.97 31.35
CA GLY A 298 -13.29 -29.82 31.06
C GLY A 298 -13.74 -28.37 30.86
N PHE A 299 -12.85 -27.40 31.05
CA PHE A 299 -13.11 -26.01 30.64
C PHE A 299 -12.56 -25.74 29.23
N ASN A 300 -13.13 -24.74 28.59
CA ASN A 300 -12.65 -24.20 27.33
C ASN A 300 -11.57 -23.15 27.60
N LEU A 301 -10.55 -23.14 26.74
CA LEU A 301 -9.47 -22.15 26.80
C LEU A 301 -9.80 -20.99 25.86
N LYS A 302 -9.60 -19.76 26.32
CA LYS A 302 -9.65 -18.57 25.46
C LYS A 302 -8.58 -17.54 25.81
N VAL A 303 -8.46 -16.53 24.97
CA VAL A 303 -7.54 -15.41 25.17
C VAL A 303 -8.28 -14.10 24.92
N ASP A 304 -8.17 -13.17 25.87
CA ASP A 304 -8.50 -11.77 25.66
C ASP A 304 -7.20 -11.02 25.31
N PHE A 305 -7.26 -10.14 24.32
CA PHE A 305 -6.09 -9.37 23.85
C PHE A 305 -6.50 -7.97 23.39
N ASN A 306 -5.56 -7.02 23.49
CA ASN A 306 -5.66 -5.65 22.97
C ASN A 306 -4.33 -5.23 22.37
#